data_AF-A0A401P2S3-F1
#
_entry.id   AF-A0A401P2S3-F1
#
_cell.length_a   1.000
_cell.length_b   1.000
_cell.length_c   1.000
_cell.angle_alpha   90.00
_cell.angle_beta   90.00
_cell.angle_gamma   90.00
#
_symmetry.space_group_name_H-M   'P 1'
#
loop_
_entity.id
_entity.type
_entity.pdbx_description
1 polymer ?
#
loop_
_entity_poly.entity_id
_entity_poly.type
_entity_poly.pdbx_seq_one_letter_code
_entity_poly.pdbx_strand_id
1 'polypeptide(L)'
;MPCTSLLVCCICIRHSVSLTQSSWYKPVPYPVCPALHHGMGTPLTIHVKARSSPYPGSQVERFPVPDNYVSWSIPWAEYEPLDYTADIVRAGPEWADPDFREEGQSEDGPRFNTLDGRTDRSSVLGCYELDEDKLPRNPMGRTGITSRGLLGKWGPNHAADPIVTRYGMVDNGELVSVTLKREFGEEALDSLTASKPEKDRLRRLFQSIFSNEKAKEVFAGYVDDPRNTDNAWVETVATNFHDDTGDSVGQLDLQSGDDAGHVQWSDIDQKLQLYATHSHFLKRVTELWGAHW
;
A
#
# COMPACT_ATOMS: atom_id res chain seq x y z
N MET A 1 -4.12 -3.02 -35.89
CA MET A 1 -3.08 -2.26 -35.17
C MET A 1 -2.88 -2.95 -33.83
N PRO A 2 -1.67 -3.03 -33.25
CA PRO A 2 -1.54 -3.45 -31.86
C PRO A 2 -2.32 -2.47 -30.97
N CYS A 3 -3.05 -2.98 -29.97
CA CYS A 3 -3.86 -2.15 -29.10
C CYS A 3 -2.93 -1.38 -28.14
N THR A 4 -2.87 -0.06 -28.23
CA THR A 4 -1.98 0.78 -27.40
C THR A 4 -2.59 1.15 -26.04
N SER A 5 -3.85 0.77 -25.80
CA SER A 5 -4.58 1.04 -24.58
C SER A 5 -4.49 -0.15 -23.62
N LEU A 6 -4.09 0.13 -22.38
CA LEU A 6 -4.20 -0.79 -21.25
C LEU A 6 -5.44 -0.48 -20.43
N LEU A 7 -6.13 -1.54 -20.03
CA LEU A 7 -7.21 -1.48 -19.07
C LEU A 7 -6.72 -1.93 -17.70
N VAL A 8 -7.12 -1.21 -16.65
CA VAL A 8 -6.85 -1.59 -15.26
C VAL A 8 -8.12 -1.75 -14.43
N CYS A 9 -8.07 -2.69 -13.49
CA CYS A 9 -9.10 -2.90 -12.49
C CYS A 9 -8.93 -1.86 -11.34
N CYS A 10 -9.73 -0.79 -11.35
CA CYS A 10 -9.57 0.37 -10.44
C CYS A 10 -9.63 0.07 -8.94
N ILE A 11 -10.18 -1.08 -8.55
CA ILE A 11 -10.47 -1.45 -7.17
C ILE A 11 -9.28 -2.09 -6.47
N CYS A 12 -8.46 -2.85 -7.21
CA CYS A 12 -7.21 -3.41 -6.68
C CYS A 12 -6.17 -2.30 -6.39
N ILE A 13 -6.41 -1.09 -6.91
CA ILE A 13 -5.65 0.13 -6.64
C ILE A 13 -6.21 0.88 -5.42
N ARG A 14 -7.50 0.74 -5.09
CA ARG A 14 -8.12 1.51 -4.00
C ARG A 14 -7.95 0.87 -2.63
N HIS A 15 -7.69 -0.44 -2.57
CA HIS A 15 -7.59 -1.19 -1.33
C HIS A 15 -6.33 -2.06 -1.31
N SER A 16 -5.28 -1.55 -0.66
CA SER A 16 -4.09 -2.34 -0.37
C SER A 16 -4.41 -3.44 0.65
N VAL A 17 -3.95 -4.66 0.41
CA VAL A 17 -4.09 -5.77 1.37
C VAL A 17 -2.88 -5.84 2.29
N SER A 18 -3.05 -6.34 3.53
CA SER A 18 -1.90 -6.56 4.42
C SER A 18 -0.97 -7.64 3.86
N LEU A 19 0.33 -7.34 3.75
CA LEU A 19 1.32 -8.26 3.17
C LEU A 19 1.34 -9.62 3.88
N THR A 20 1.13 -9.64 5.20
CA THR A 20 1.12 -10.86 6.03
C THR A 20 -0.01 -11.84 5.71
N GLN A 21 -1.02 -11.43 4.93
CA GLN A 21 -2.12 -12.29 4.48
C GLN A 21 -2.00 -12.74 3.01
N SER A 22 -0.94 -12.33 2.31
CA SER A 22 -0.84 -12.49 0.85
C SER A 22 -0.04 -13.75 0.44
N SER A 23 -0.71 -14.76 -0.12
CA SER A 23 -0.09 -16.06 -0.51
C SER A 23 0.74 -16.03 -1.80
N TRP A 24 0.78 -14.90 -2.49
CA TRP A 24 1.55 -14.67 -3.72
C TRP A 24 2.85 -13.93 -3.46
N TYR A 25 2.88 -13.08 -2.44
CA TYR A 25 4.06 -12.32 -2.10
C TYR A 25 5.07 -13.24 -1.40
N LYS A 26 6.26 -13.34 -1.99
CA LYS A 26 7.43 -13.84 -1.28
C LYS A 26 8.27 -12.61 -0.96
N PRO A 27 8.54 -12.30 0.33
CA PRO A 27 9.44 -11.20 0.65
C PRO A 27 10.79 -11.45 -0.03
N VAL A 28 11.20 -10.49 -0.85
CA VAL A 28 12.61 -10.37 -1.20
C VAL A 28 13.36 -10.18 0.12
N PRO A 29 14.47 -10.87 0.39
CA PRO A 29 15.25 -10.62 1.59
C PRO A 29 15.81 -9.18 1.52
N TYR A 30 15.10 -8.26 2.16
CA TYR A 30 15.53 -6.87 2.34
C TYR A 30 16.86 -6.84 3.09
N PRO A 31 17.70 -5.83 2.85
CA PRO A 31 19.05 -5.78 3.42
C PRO A 31 18.99 -5.85 4.95
N VAL A 32 19.42 -7.00 5.50
CA VAL A 32 19.61 -7.19 6.94
C VAL A 32 20.66 -6.17 7.39
N CYS A 33 20.22 -5.14 8.10
CA CYS A 33 21.02 -3.98 8.50
C CYS A 33 22.43 -4.35 8.98
N PRO A 34 23.48 -4.20 8.16
CA PRO A 34 24.84 -4.20 8.64
C PRO A 34 25.04 -2.86 9.36
N ALA A 35 25.66 -2.87 10.53
CA ALA A 35 26.08 -1.61 11.15
C ALA A 35 26.98 -0.85 10.15
N LEU A 36 26.60 0.38 9.83
CA LEU A 36 27.25 1.29 8.86
C LEU A 36 27.07 0.92 7.37
N HIS A 37 26.04 1.49 6.73
CA HIS A 37 26.19 2.07 5.38
C HIS A 37 25.13 3.15 5.12
N HIS A 38 25.53 4.42 5.14
CA HIS A 38 24.75 5.50 4.52
C HIS A 38 24.97 5.44 3.00
N GLY A 39 24.02 4.84 2.28
CA GLY A 39 24.03 4.73 0.82
C GLY A 39 23.03 5.69 0.18
N MET A 40 23.52 6.70 -0.55
CA MET A 40 22.67 7.63 -1.31
C MET A 40 21.88 6.90 -2.40
N GLY A 41 20.58 7.18 -2.53
CA GLY A 41 19.75 6.62 -3.59
C GLY A 41 18.46 7.41 -3.83
N THR A 42 18.41 8.14 -4.95
CA THR A 42 17.31 9.03 -5.43
C THR A 42 17.03 10.28 -4.58
N PRO A 43 16.73 11.44 -5.20
CA PRO A 43 16.21 12.59 -4.48
C PRO A 43 14.79 12.26 -4.02
N LEU A 44 14.62 12.08 -2.71
CA LEU A 44 13.33 11.81 -2.10
C LEU A 44 12.40 13.01 -2.33
N THR A 45 11.39 12.83 -3.18
CA THR A 45 10.32 13.82 -3.37
C THR A 45 9.69 14.11 -2.02
N ILE A 46 9.65 15.39 -1.63
CA ILE A 46 9.08 15.82 -0.35
C ILE A 46 7.63 15.32 -0.27
N HIS A 47 7.32 14.55 0.77
CA HIS A 47 5.96 14.04 0.99
C HIS A 47 4.98 15.21 1.23
N VAL A 48 3.81 15.20 0.58
CA VAL A 48 2.82 16.29 0.65
C VAL A 48 1.53 15.81 1.31
N LYS A 49 1.06 14.60 0.96
CA LYS A 49 -0.16 14.01 1.53
C LYS A 49 0.05 13.66 3.00
N ALA A 50 1.22 13.17 3.36
CA ALA A 50 1.62 12.96 4.76
C ALA A 50 1.59 14.23 5.63
N ARG A 51 1.49 15.43 5.05
CA ARG A 51 1.37 16.72 5.76
C ARG A 51 0.00 17.38 5.63
N SER A 52 -0.98 16.75 4.96
CA SER A 52 -2.32 17.33 4.81
C SER A 52 -3.19 17.16 6.05
N SER A 53 -3.93 18.22 6.39
CA SER A 53 -4.95 18.24 7.45
C SER A 53 -6.38 18.35 6.86
N PRO A 54 -7.43 17.97 7.62
CA PRO A 54 -7.35 17.26 8.90
C PRO A 54 -6.82 15.84 8.71
N TYR A 55 -6.25 15.25 9.77
CA TYR A 55 -5.83 13.87 9.76
C TYR A 55 -7.03 12.95 9.42
N PRO A 56 -6.88 11.95 8.52
CA PRO A 56 -8.01 11.18 8.00
C PRO A 56 -8.95 10.63 9.09
N GLY A 57 -10.26 10.77 8.87
CA GLY A 57 -11.30 10.29 9.80
C GLY A 57 -11.42 11.08 11.10
N SER A 58 -10.82 12.26 11.21
CA SER A 58 -10.82 13.05 12.45
C SER A 58 -11.05 14.55 12.20
N GLN A 59 -10.97 15.37 13.25
CA GLN A 59 -10.86 16.84 13.20
C GLN A 59 -9.48 17.33 13.66
N VAL A 60 -8.48 16.44 13.62
CA VAL A 60 -7.14 16.71 14.14
C VAL A 60 -6.31 17.43 13.10
N GLU A 61 -5.87 18.64 13.43
CA GLU A 61 -4.95 19.42 12.61
C GLU A 61 -3.50 19.04 12.91
N ARG A 62 -2.70 18.84 11.85
CA ARG A 62 -1.25 18.67 11.96
C ARG A 62 -0.57 19.99 12.33
N PHE A 63 0.55 19.90 13.06
CA PHE A 63 1.46 21.04 13.17
C PHE A 63 1.95 21.43 11.75
N PRO A 64 1.88 22.70 11.32
CA PRO A 64 2.29 23.08 9.98
C PRO A 64 3.79 22.87 9.73
N VAL A 65 4.14 22.00 8.77
CA VAL A 65 5.53 21.72 8.38
C VAL A 65 5.83 22.32 7.00
N PRO A 66 6.56 23.45 6.91
CA PRO A 66 7.04 23.99 5.64
C PRO A 66 8.06 23.06 4.97
N ASP A 67 8.12 23.07 3.63
CA ASP A 67 8.99 22.17 2.84
C ASP A 67 10.47 22.19 3.27
N ASN A 68 10.99 23.37 3.63
CA ASN A 68 12.39 23.54 4.06
C ASN A 68 12.68 22.99 5.47
N TYR A 69 11.66 22.55 6.22
CA TYR A 69 11.77 21.96 7.55
C TYR A 69 11.35 20.48 7.61
N VAL A 70 10.95 19.89 6.48
CA VAL A 70 10.55 18.47 6.41
C VAL A 70 11.71 17.54 6.80
N SER A 71 12.93 17.79 6.33
CA SER A 71 14.07 16.92 6.64
C SER A 71 14.46 17.00 8.12
N TRP A 72 14.56 15.83 8.77
CA TRP A 72 15.06 15.67 10.14
C TRP A 72 16.47 16.25 10.35
N SER A 73 17.28 16.32 9.28
CA SER A 73 18.63 16.91 9.31
C SER A 73 18.63 18.42 9.57
N ILE A 74 17.49 19.10 9.37
CA ILE A 74 17.30 20.51 9.71
C ILE A 74 16.89 20.60 11.19
N PRO A 75 17.70 21.23 12.07
CA PRO A 75 17.31 21.49 13.44
C PRO A 75 16.10 22.42 13.49
N TRP A 76 15.13 22.10 14.33
CA TRP A 76 13.92 22.90 14.50
C TRP A 76 13.42 22.71 15.93
N ALA A 77 13.76 23.64 16.82
CA ALA A 77 13.45 23.54 18.25
C ALA A 77 11.98 23.88 18.55
N GLU A 78 11.36 24.65 17.66
CA GLU A 78 9.96 25.08 17.69
C GLU A 78 9.01 24.04 17.06
N TYR A 79 9.51 22.85 16.69
CA TYR A 79 8.68 21.78 16.15
C TYR A 79 7.92 21.08 17.28
N GLU A 80 6.64 21.42 17.42
CA GLU A 80 5.74 20.88 18.45
C GLU A 80 4.61 20.05 17.79
N PRO A 81 4.91 18.86 17.25
CA PRO A 81 3.92 18.00 16.61
C PRO A 81 2.89 17.51 17.63
N LEU A 82 1.65 17.37 17.19
CA LEU A 82 0.60 16.83 18.05
C LEU A 82 0.76 15.30 18.19
N ASP A 83 0.78 14.81 19.43
CA ASP A 83 0.66 13.37 19.71
C ASP A 83 -0.76 12.90 19.40
N TYR A 84 -0.90 12.10 18.33
CA TYR A 84 -2.18 11.53 17.96
C TYR A 84 -2.11 10.05 17.62
N THR A 85 -2.95 9.28 18.30
CA THR A 85 -3.36 7.92 17.91
C THR A 85 -4.89 7.90 17.89
N ALA A 86 -5.49 7.25 16.90
CA ALA A 86 -6.95 7.15 16.78
C ALA A 86 -7.52 6.16 17.80
N ASP A 87 -8.73 6.39 18.28
CA ASP A 87 -9.32 5.59 19.38
C ASP A 87 -9.43 4.10 19.03
N ILE A 88 -9.67 3.77 17.76
CA ILE A 88 -9.69 2.37 17.27
C ILE A 88 -8.32 1.68 17.37
N VAL A 89 -7.21 2.43 17.32
CA VAL A 89 -5.85 1.93 17.54
C VAL A 89 -5.54 1.89 19.03
N ARG A 90 -5.93 2.94 19.79
CA ARG A 90 -5.76 2.99 21.26
C ARG A 90 -6.52 1.86 21.99
N ALA A 91 -7.62 1.38 21.41
CA ALA A 91 -8.40 0.26 21.93
C ALA A 91 -7.66 -1.09 21.93
N GLY A 92 -6.45 -1.17 21.37
CA GLY A 92 -5.60 -2.36 21.39
C GLY A 92 -6.17 -3.60 20.65
N PRO A 93 -6.74 -3.48 19.44
CA PRO A 93 -7.12 -4.66 18.66
C PRO A 93 -5.88 -5.47 18.23
N GLU A 94 -6.05 -6.76 17.94
CA GLU A 94 -4.95 -7.70 17.62
C GLU A 94 -3.98 -7.23 16.50
N TRP A 95 -4.46 -6.42 15.56
CA TRP A 95 -3.66 -5.87 14.48
C TRP A 95 -2.83 -4.63 14.88
N ALA A 96 -3.18 -3.93 15.95
CA ALA A 96 -2.43 -2.80 16.49
C ALA A 96 -1.30 -3.28 17.42
N ASP A 97 -0.21 -2.51 17.49
CA ASP A 97 0.77 -2.64 18.58
C ASP A 97 0.23 -1.97 19.87
N PRO A 98 0.79 -2.29 21.06
CA PRO A 98 0.60 -1.44 22.24
C PRO A 98 1.33 -0.09 22.09
N ASP A 99 1.24 0.79 23.09
CA ASP A 99 2.05 2.00 23.15
C ASP A 99 3.39 1.72 23.83
N PHE A 100 4.46 1.59 23.03
CA PHE A 100 5.78 1.20 23.52
C PHE A 100 6.48 2.25 24.40
N ARG A 101 5.91 3.45 24.52
CA ARG A 101 6.41 4.49 25.44
C ARG A 101 6.13 4.17 26.90
N GLU A 102 5.03 3.48 27.19
CA GLU A 102 4.62 3.13 28.56
C GLU A 102 5.28 1.83 29.05
N GLU A 103 5.44 0.83 28.17
CA GLU A 103 6.03 -0.47 28.52
C GLU A 103 7.57 -0.44 28.56
N GLY A 104 8.18 0.58 27.94
CA GLY A 104 9.61 0.84 27.97
C GLY A 104 10.45 -0.12 27.13
N GLN A 105 11.75 0.19 27.01
CA GLN A 105 12.73 -0.72 26.38
C GLN A 105 13.11 -1.87 27.32
N SER A 106 12.19 -2.81 27.54
CA SER A 106 12.53 -4.13 28.07
C SER A 106 13.30 -4.95 27.02
N GLU A 107 13.96 -6.04 27.43
CA GLU A 107 14.54 -7.01 26.47
C GLU A 107 13.46 -7.68 25.60
N ASP A 108 12.19 -7.64 26.05
CA ASP A 108 11.00 -8.13 25.35
C ASP A 108 10.33 -7.06 24.46
N GLY A 109 10.92 -5.86 24.35
CA GLY A 109 10.41 -4.74 23.57
C GLY A 109 10.48 -4.94 22.04
N PRO A 110 9.87 -4.03 21.25
CA PRO A 110 9.79 -4.17 19.79
C PRO A 110 11.17 -4.13 19.12
N ARG A 111 11.43 -5.10 18.24
CA ARG A 111 12.69 -5.16 17.48
C ARG A 111 12.49 -4.50 16.12
N PHE A 112 12.66 -3.19 16.09
CA PHE A 112 12.62 -2.38 14.86
C PHE A 112 13.73 -2.75 13.87
N ASN A 113 13.53 -2.41 12.59
CA ASN A 113 14.45 -2.73 11.48
C ASN A 113 14.70 -4.24 11.24
N THR A 114 13.83 -5.13 11.73
CA THR A 114 13.94 -6.59 11.54
C THR A 114 12.57 -7.29 11.55
N LEU A 115 12.55 -8.60 11.28
CA LEU A 115 11.38 -9.44 11.51
C LEU A 115 11.21 -9.70 13.01
N ASP A 116 10.13 -9.16 13.57
CA ASP A 116 9.83 -9.20 14.98
C ASP A 116 8.70 -10.19 15.31
N GLY A 117 9.08 -11.45 15.46
CA GLY A 117 8.16 -12.56 15.70
C GLY A 117 7.31 -12.85 14.46
N ARG A 118 6.10 -12.27 14.40
CA ARG A 118 5.19 -12.31 13.24
C ARG A 118 5.02 -10.97 12.54
N THR A 119 5.52 -9.88 13.12
CA THR A 119 5.42 -8.53 12.57
C THR A 119 6.73 -8.22 11.86
N ASP A 120 6.70 -8.05 10.53
CA ASP A 120 7.85 -7.46 9.85
C ASP A 120 7.92 -5.97 10.23
N ARG A 121 9.07 -5.54 10.75
CA ARG A 121 9.38 -4.15 11.10
C ARG A 121 10.58 -3.64 10.28
N SER A 122 11.01 -4.35 9.25
CA SER A 122 12.01 -3.87 8.29
C SER A 122 11.39 -2.89 7.29
N SER A 123 12.16 -1.93 6.76
CA SER A 123 11.68 -1.04 5.70
C SER A 123 12.33 -1.41 4.37
N VAL A 124 11.55 -1.29 3.28
CA VAL A 124 12.04 -1.44 1.91
C VAL A 124 13.10 -0.39 1.58
N LEU A 125 13.06 0.77 2.24
CA LEU A 125 14.04 1.85 2.08
C LEU A 125 15.36 1.59 2.82
N GLY A 126 15.48 0.48 3.57
CA GLY A 126 16.61 0.18 4.44
C GLY A 126 16.36 0.62 5.88
N CYS A 127 17.43 0.77 6.66
CA CYS A 127 17.30 1.01 8.11
C CYS A 127 16.78 2.43 8.39
N TYR A 128 15.64 2.55 9.09
CA TYR A 128 15.14 3.83 9.58
C TYR A 128 15.71 4.17 10.97
N GLU A 129 15.83 5.47 11.26
CA GLU A 129 16.27 5.97 12.56
C GLU A 129 15.23 5.72 13.65
N LEU A 130 15.68 5.70 14.91
CA LEU A 130 14.82 5.79 16.08
C LEU A 130 15.01 7.16 16.75
N ASP A 131 13.95 7.71 17.32
CA ASP A 131 13.99 8.98 18.06
C ASP A 131 14.50 8.80 19.51
N GLU A 132 14.34 9.85 20.33
CA GLU A 132 14.82 9.87 21.71
C GLU A 132 14.05 8.88 22.60
N ASP A 133 12.74 8.76 22.38
CA ASP A 133 11.83 7.77 22.97
C ASP A 133 11.97 6.36 22.35
N LYS A 134 12.90 6.21 21.39
CA LYS A 134 13.27 4.95 20.72
C LYS A 134 12.18 4.40 19.81
N LEU A 135 11.26 5.25 19.40
CA LEU A 135 10.24 4.94 18.41
C LEU A 135 10.79 5.17 17.00
N PRO A 136 10.22 4.51 15.97
CA PRO A 136 10.61 4.72 14.58
C PRO A 136 10.48 6.18 14.17
N ARG A 137 11.39 6.67 13.34
CA ARG A 137 11.33 7.99 12.72
C ARG A 137 11.06 7.85 11.22
N ASN A 138 10.03 8.51 10.74
CA ASN A 138 9.59 8.47 9.35
C ASN A 138 10.74 8.86 8.40
N PRO A 139 11.18 7.96 7.49
CA PRO A 139 12.37 8.18 6.68
C PRO A 139 12.23 9.35 5.68
N MET A 140 11.01 9.82 5.41
CA MET A 140 10.74 10.91 4.48
C MET A 140 10.69 12.30 5.13
N GLY A 141 10.65 12.38 6.48
CA GLY A 141 10.66 13.64 7.21
C GLY A 141 9.50 13.83 8.20
N ARG A 142 9.39 15.07 8.69
CA ARG A 142 8.37 15.58 9.61
C ARG A 142 7.01 15.70 8.93
N THR A 143 5.97 15.22 9.62
CA THR A 143 4.57 15.18 9.18
C THR A 143 3.64 16.07 9.98
N GLY A 144 4.11 16.63 11.10
CA GLY A 144 3.34 17.49 12.00
C GLY A 144 2.51 16.74 13.06
N ILE A 145 2.57 15.40 13.10
CA ILE A 145 1.91 14.55 14.10
C ILE A 145 2.87 13.42 14.51
N THR A 146 3.00 13.17 15.81
CA THR A 146 3.71 12.02 16.40
C THR A 146 2.74 10.89 16.75
N SER A 147 3.27 9.77 17.21
CA SER A 147 2.53 8.52 17.43
C SER A 147 2.00 7.94 16.12
N ARG A 148 0.87 7.22 16.12
CA ARG A 148 0.49 6.32 15.01
C ARG A 148 -0.71 6.75 14.18
N GLY A 149 -1.52 7.69 14.66
CA GLY A 149 -2.81 8.04 14.07
C GLY A 149 -3.69 6.80 13.89
N LEU A 150 -4.11 6.52 12.66
CA LEU A 150 -4.91 5.34 12.26
C LEU A 150 -4.08 4.10 11.92
N LEU A 151 -2.75 4.18 11.91
CA LEU A 151 -1.89 3.04 11.59
C LEU A 151 -1.72 2.11 12.80
N GLY A 152 -1.73 0.81 12.58
CA GLY A 152 -1.67 -0.17 13.67
C GLY A 152 -0.26 -0.33 14.25
N LYS A 153 0.74 -0.31 13.37
CA LYS A 153 2.13 -0.60 13.71
C LYS A 153 2.95 0.67 13.86
N TRP A 154 3.89 0.64 14.80
CA TRP A 154 4.99 1.60 14.85
C TRP A 154 5.97 1.30 13.71
N GLY A 155 6.37 2.33 12.97
CA GLY A 155 7.23 2.22 11.79
C GLY A 155 6.46 1.84 10.51
N PRO A 156 7.01 0.97 9.66
CA PRO A 156 6.38 0.63 8.39
C PRO A 156 5.10 -0.22 8.60
N ASN A 157 4.03 0.19 7.92
CA ASN A 157 2.76 -0.53 7.87
C ASN A 157 2.63 -1.11 6.46
N HIS A 158 2.92 -2.41 6.36
CA HIS A 158 3.15 -3.13 5.12
C HIS A 158 1.87 -3.51 4.35
N ALA A 159 1.74 -2.91 3.18
CA ALA A 159 0.65 -3.03 2.21
C ALA A 159 1.09 -3.76 0.92
N ALA A 160 0.14 -4.34 0.20
CA ALA A 160 0.34 -4.93 -1.11
C ALA A 160 -0.74 -4.45 -2.08
N ASP A 161 -0.33 -3.96 -3.26
CA ASP A 161 -1.22 -3.45 -4.31
C ASP A 161 -1.11 -4.32 -5.57
N PRO A 162 -1.94 -5.38 -5.70
CA PRO A 162 -1.96 -6.22 -6.90
C PRO A 162 -2.65 -5.50 -8.07
N ILE A 163 -1.89 -5.00 -9.04
CA ILE A 163 -2.43 -4.24 -10.18
C ILE A 163 -2.72 -5.19 -11.35
N VAL A 164 -3.99 -5.51 -11.61
CA VAL A 164 -4.37 -6.39 -12.73
C VAL A 164 -4.64 -5.58 -14.00
N THR A 165 -4.00 -5.93 -15.11
CA THR A 165 -4.19 -5.26 -16.42
C THR A 165 -4.42 -6.23 -17.59
N ARG A 166 -5.13 -5.77 -18.62
CA ARG A 166 -5.26 -6.43 -19.93
C ARG A 166 -5.17 -5.41 -21.07
N TYR A 167 -4.87 -5.85 -22.29
CA TYR A 167 -5.16 -5.03 -23.48
C TYR A 167 -6.66 -4.99 -23.75
N GLY A 168 -7.16 -3.87 -24.27
CA GLY A 168 -8.56 -3.76 -24.69
C GLY A 168 -8.97 -2.35 -25.08
N MET A 169 -10.23 -2.20 -25.49
CA MET A 169 -10.95 -0.93 -25.49
C MET A 169 -12.15 -1.11 -24.55
N VAL A 170 -12.50 -0.08 -23.78
CA VAL A 170 -13.71 -0.09 -22.94
C VAL A 170 -14.90 0.40 -23.75
N ASP A 171 -15.94 -0.42 -23.86
CA ASP A 171 -17.26 0.08 -24.25
C ASP A 171 -17.91 0.80 -23.06
N ASN A 172 -18.60 1.90 -23.35
CA ASN A 172 -18.99 2.91 -22.37
C ASN A 172 -20.15 2.42 -21.47
N GLY A 173 -19.86 1.78 -20.32
CA GLY A 173 -20.87 1.48 -19.30
C GLY A 173 -20.64 0.34 -18.28
N GLU A 174 -19.52 -0.40 -18.31
CA GLU A 174 -19.29 -1.55 -17.41
C GLU A 174 -18.80 -1.15 -16.00
N LEU A 175 -19.33 -1.76 -14.92
CA LEU A 175 -18.96 -1.51 -13.50
C LEU A 175 -19.08 -2.79 -12.60
N VAL A 176 -18.11 -3.10 -11.69
CA VAL A 176 -18.22 -3.69 -10.28
C VAL A 176 -17.01 -4.43 -9.58
N SER A 177 -16.89 -4.11 -8.27
CA SER A 177 -16.01 -4.18 -7.06
C SER A 177 -15.12 -5.39 -6.56
N VAL A 178 -14.75 -5.35 -5.24
CA VAL A 178 -13.57 -5.76 -4.38
C VAL A 178 -13.31 -7.26 -4.04
N THR A 179 -12.15 -7.77 -3.52
CA THR A 179 -10.73 -7.30 -3.33
C THR A 179 -9.67 -8.44 -3.58
N LEU A 180 -8.66 -8.30 -4.46
CA LEU A 180 -7.93 -9.48 -5.00
C LEU A 180 -6.82 -10.15 -4.13
N LYS A 181 -7.23 -11.17 -3.36
CA LYS A 181 -6.89 -12.62 -3.58
C LYS A 181 -7.54 -13.49 -2.48
N ARG A 182 -7.80 -12.88 -1.32
CA ARG A 182 -8.63 -13.45 -0.25
C ARG A 182 -10.09 -13.04 -0.44
N GLU A 183 -10.44 -11.76 -0.37
CA GLU A 183 -11.84 -11.30 -0.55
C GLU A 183 -12.42 -11.64 -1.94
N PHE A 184 -11.81 -11.23 -3.06
CA PHE A 184 -12.26 -11.60 -4.42
C PHE A 184 -12.04 -13.09 -4.71
N GLY A 185 -11.18 -13.76 -3.93
CA GLY A 185 -11.08 -15.21 -3.97
C GLY A 185 -12.28 -15.86 -3.31
N GLU A 186 -12.74 -15.34 -2.17
CA GLU A 186 -13.88 -15.88 -1.44
C GLU A 186 -15.19 -15.30 -2.02
N GLU A 187 -15.45 -14.01 -2.03
CA GLU A 187 -16.65 -13.37 -2.62
C GLU A 187 -16.88 -13.66 -4.12
N ALA A 188 -15.88 -13.62 -5.01
CA ALA A 188 -16.14 -13.96 -6.43
C ALA A 188 -16.32 -15.47 -6.67
N LEU A 189 -15.88 -16.32 -5.73
CA LEU A 189 -16.17 -17.76 -5.73
C LEU A 189 -17.35 -18.13 -4.84
N ASP A 190 -17.83 -17.24 -3.99
CA ASP A 190 -18.86 -17.48 -2.97
C ASP A 190 -20.03 -16.50 -3.05
N SER A 191 -20.09 -15.75 -4.16
CA SER A 191 -21.31 -15.50 -4.91
C SER A 191 -22.26 -16.69 -4.72
N LEU A 192 -23.35 -16.41 -4.02
CA LEU A 192 -24.28 -17.39 -3.44
C LEU A 192 -25.11 -18.13 -4.50
N THR A 193 -24.79 -17.93 -5.77
CA THR A 193 -25.51 -18.41 -6.96
C THR A 193 -24.63 -19.23 -7.93
N ALA A 194 -23.30 -19.14 -7.84
CA ALA A 194 -22.39 -19.77 -8.80
C ALA A 194 -22.28 -21.29 -8.65
N SER A 195 -22.25 -22.01 -9.78
CA SER A 195 -22.21 -23.48 -9.78
C SER A 195 -20.83 -24.04 -9.37
N LYS A 196 -20.75 -25.24 -8.81
CA LYS A 196 -19.46 -25.86 -8.44
C LYS A 196 -18.43 -25.93 -9.59
N PRO A 197 -18.79 -26.31 -10.84
CA PRO A 197 -17.87 -26.28 -11.97
C PRO A 197 -17.36 -24.87 -12.33
N GLU A 198 -18.18 -23.86 -12.14
CA GLU A 198 -17.89 -22.45 -12.40
C GLU A 198 -16.99 -21.85 -11.32
N LYS A 199 -17.26 -22.10 -10.03
CA LYS A 199 -16.33 -21.81 -8.93
C LYS A 199 -14.96 -22.45 -9.20
N ASP A 200 -14.92 -23.68 -9.71
CA ASP A 200 -13.65 -24.34 -10.03
C ASP A 200 -12.99 -23.82 -11.33
N ARG A 201 -13.75 -23.28 -12.29
CA ARG A 201 -13.21 -22.53 -13.45
C ARG A 201 -12.54 -21.24 -12.99
N LEU A 202 -13.27 -20.42 -12.21
CA LEU A 202 -12.79 -19.15 -11.67
C LEU A 202 -11.50 -19.35 -10.85
N ARG A 203 -11.45 -20.38 -9.99
CA ARG A 203 -10.20 -20.76 -9.27
C ARG A 203 -9.00 -20.95 -10.18
N ARG A 204 -9.17 -21.63 -11.32
CA ARG A 204 -8.06 -21.87 -12.28
C ARG A 204 -7.63 -20.58 -12.98
N LEU A 205 -8.57 -19.70 -13.34
CA LEU A 205 -8.25 -18.38 -13.91
C LEU A 205 -7.45 -17.52 -12.92
N PHE A 206 -7.89 -17.46 -11.65
CA PHE A 206 -7.15 -16.75 -10.60
C PHE A 206 -5.78 -17.34 -10.30
N GLN A 207 -5.65 -18.67 -10.24
CA GLN A 207 -4.34 -19.32 -10.04
C GLN A 207 -3.39 -19.06 -11.22
N SER A 208 -3.89 -18.94 -12.44
CA SER A 208 -3.09 -18.62 -13.62
C SER A 208 -2.58 -17.18 -13.60
N ILE A 209 -3.46 -16.19 -13.37
CA ILE A 209 -3.07 -14.77 -13.38
C ILE A 209 -2.22 -14.38 -12.16
N PHE A 210 -2.52 -14.90 -10.96
CA PHE A 210 -1.72 -14.67 -9.74
C PHE A 210 -0.57 -15.66 -9.55
N SER A 211 -0.02 -16.17 -10.66
CA SER A 211 1.19 -16.97 -10.67
C SER A 211 2.44 -16.08 -10.58
N ASN A 212 3.50 -16.59 -9.95
CA ASN A 212 4.75 -15.84 -9.79
C ASN A 212 5.43 -15.52 -11.14
N GLU A 213 5.13 -16.28 -12.20
CA GLU A 213 5.67 -16.06 -13.55
C GLU A 213 5.06 -14.80 -14.21
N LYS A 214 3.79 -14.52 -13.92
CA LYS A 214 3.08 -13.31 -14.39
C LYS A 214 3.24 -12.10 -13.47
N ALA A 215 3.80 -12.27 -12.27
CA ALA A 215 4.08 -11.18 -11.34
C ALA A 215 5.22 -10.28 -11.84
N LYS A 216 4.96 -8.98 -11.98
CA LYS A 216 5.96 -7.94 -12.25
C LYS A 216 5.88 -6.87 -11.16
N GLU A 217 6.87 -6.82 -10.28
CA GLU A 217 6.97 -5.70 -9.33
C GLU A 217 7.13 -4.38 -10.10
N VAL A 218 6.28 -3.40 -9.80
CA VAL A 218 6.35 -2.05 -10.40
C VAL A 218 6.78 -1.00 -9.38
N PHE A 219 6.54 -1.23 -8.10
CA PHE A 219 6.98 -0.36 -7.02
C PHE A 219 7.14 -1.16 -5.72
N ALA A 220 8.17 -0.84 -4.95
CA ALA A 220 8.31 -1.25 -3.56
C ALA A 220 8.88 -0.05 -2.79
N GLY A 221 8.25 0.35 -1.68
CA GLY A 221 8.73 1.46 -0.86
C GLY A 221 7.64 2.29 -0.17
N TYR A 222 8.06 3.47 0.32
CA TYR A 222 7.20 4.42 1.02
C TYR A 222 6.09 5.00 0.14
N VAL A 223 4.89 5.06 0.69
CA VAL A 223 3.71 5.68 0.08
C VAL A 223 3.47 7.04 0.73
N ASP A 224 3.37 8.13 -0.07
CA ASP A 224 2.88 9.43 0.42
C ASP A 224 1.37 9.32 0.70
N ASP A 225 1.04 8.90 1.92
CA ASP A 225 -0.30 8.61 2.40
C ASP A 225 -0.69 9.59 3.53
N PRO A 226 -1.91 10.16 3.53
CA PRO A 226 -2.33 11.11 4.55
C PRO A 226 -2.47 10.53 5.96
N ARG A 227 -2.40 9.20 6.13
CA ARG A 227 -2.33 8.52 7.43
C ARG A 227 -0.92 8.54 8.05
N ASN A 228 0.12 8.86 7.30
CA ASN A 228 1.49 8.80 7.82
C ASN A 228 1.71 9.85 8.91
N THR A 229 2.50 9.47 9.92
CA THR A 229 2.92 10.31 11.04
C THR A 229 4.45 10.35 11.09
N ASP A 230 5.01 10.99 12.11
CA ASP A 230 6.45 10.99 12.37
C ASP A 230 6.94 9.59 12.80
N ASN A 231 6.06 8.74 13.33
CA ASN A 231 6.42 7.44 13.90
C ASN A 231 5.77 6.20 13.26
N ALA A 232 4.88 6.38 12.28
CA ALA A 232 4.26 5.31 11.53
C ALA A 232 3.98 5.74 10.08
N TRP A 233 4.25 4.88 9.11
CA TRP A 233 4.03 5.21 7.70
C TRP A 233 3.62 3.97 6.89
N VAL A 234 2.97 4.21 5.76
CA VAL A 234 2.61 3.15 4.80
C VAL A 234 3.81 2.84 3.89
N GLU A 235 4.14 1.57 3.77
CA GLU A 235 4.99 1.04 2.69
C GLU A 235 4.21 0.00 1.91
N THR A 236 4.33 0.01 0.60
CA THR A 236 3.64 -0.96 -0.26
C THR A 236 4.58 -1.65 -1.24
N VAL A 237 4.23 -2.88 -1.61
CA VAL A 237 4.71 -3.51 -2.83
C VAL A 237 3.55 -3.58 -3.83
N ALA A 238 3.67 -2.80 -4.91
CA ALA A 238 2.77 -2.85 -6.04
C ALA A 238 3.29 -3.83 -7.09
N THR A 239 2.50 -4.85 -7.39
CA THR A 239 2.84 -5.93 -8.33
C THR A 239 1.80 -5.99 -9.43
N ASN A 240 2.23 -5.77 -10.67
CA ASN A 240 1.39 -5.92 -11.82
C ASN A 240 1.26 -7.39 -12.24
N PHE A 241 0.04 -7.80 -12.56
CA PHE A 241 -0.30 -9.08 -13.16
C PHE A 241 -1.01 -8.79 -14.49
N HIS A 242 -0.35 -9.13 -15.61
CA HIS A 242 -0.83 -8.77 -16.94
C HIS A 242 -1.43 -9.98 -17.68
N ASP A 243 -2.57 -9.75 -18.33
CA ASP A 243 -3.26 -10.70 -19.20
C ASP A 243 -3.11 -10.30 -20.66
N ASP A 244 -1.96 -10.67 -21.22
CA ASP A 244 -1.53 -10.39 -22.60
C ASP A 244 -2.51 -10.94 -23.65
N THR A 245 -2.96 -12.19 -23.48
CA THR A 245 -3.84 -12.87 -24.45
C THR A 245 -5.34 -12.69 -24.18
N GLY A 246 -5.71 -12.18 -23.00
CA GLY A 246 -7.11 -12.10 -22.54
C GLY A 246 -7.70 -13.44 -22.06
N ASP A 247 -6.91 -14.52 -22.01
CA ASP A 247 -7.38 -15.87 -21.65
C ASP A 247 -7.57 -16.10 -20.14
N SER A 248 -7.24 -15.13 -19.28
CA SER A 248 -7.41 -15.27 -17.83
C SER A 248 -8.47 -14.32 -17.27
N VAL A 249 -8.10 -13.09 -16.91
CA VAL A 249 -9.05 -12.09 -16.41
C VAL A 249 -9.83 -11.41 -17.54
N GLY A 250 -9.35 -11.50 -18.78
CA GLY A 250 -10.09 -11.06 -19.96
C GLY A 250 -11.37 -11.86 -20.23
N GLN A 251 -11.49 -13.08 -19.69
CA GLN A 251 -12.69 -13.93 -19.77
C GLN A 251 -13.72 -13.70 -18.65
N LEU A 252 -13.50 -12.71 -17.77
CA LEU A 252 -14.39 -12.43 -16.64
C LEU A 252 -15.39 -11.33 -16.99
N ASP A 253 -16.68 -11.69 -17.04
CA ASP A 253 -17.78 -10.72 -16.98
C ASP A 253 -17.86 -10.20 -15.54
N LEU A 254 -17.45 -8.95 -15.31
CA LEU A 254 -17.51 -8.30 -14.00
C LEU A 254 -18.91 -7.68 -13.81
N GLN A 255 -19.68 -8.15 -12.83
CA GLN A 255 -21.07 -7.71 -12.57
C GLN A 255 -21.34 -7.34 -11.11
N SER A 256 -22.31 -6.45 -10.89
CA SER A 256 -22.83 -5.96 -9.59
C SER A 256 -23.26 -7.06 -8.62
N GLY A 257 -22.60 -7.10 -7.45
CA GLY A 257 -23.17 -7.63 -6.21
C GLY A 257 -23.76 -6.51 -5.35
N ASP A 258 -24.73 -6.85 -4.50
CA ASP A 258 -25.64 -5.88 -3.85
C ASP A 258 -24.98 -4.91 -2.84
N ASP A 259 -23.84 -5.28 -2.24
CA ASP A 259 -23.24 -4.55 -1.11
C ASP A 259 -21.99 -3.69 -1.45
N ALA A 260 -21.57 -3.59 -2.72
CA ALA A 260 -20.22 -3.09 -3.06
C ALA A 260 -20.16 -1.93 -4.08
N GLY A 261 -19.37 -0.88 -3.77
CA GLY A 261 -19.17 0.28 -4.64
C GLY A 261 -18.23 0.05 -5.84
N HIS A 262 -18.80 0.12 -7.04
CA HIS A 262 -18.22 0.06 -8.40
C HIS A 262 -16.68 -0.11 -8.56
N VAL A 263 -16.20 -1.27 -9.07
CA VAL A 263 -15.04 -1.30 -10.01
C VAL A 263 -15.50 -0.84 -11.37
N GLN A 264 -14.53 -0.70 -12.27
CA GLN A 264 -14.69 -0.93 -13.69
C GLN A 264 -13.32 -1.32 -14.24
N TRP A 265 -13.29 -1.96 -15.41
CA TRP A 265 -12.13 -1.80 -16.28
C TRP A 265 -12.09 -0.32 -16.69
N SER A 266 -10.97 0.34 -16.48
CA SER A 266 -10.77 1.71 -16.96
C SER A 266 -9.53 1.78 -17.82
N ASP A 267 -9.62 2.53 -18.92
CA ASP A 267 -8.44 2.96 -19.66
C ASP A 267 -7.46 3.67 -18.71
N ILE A 268 -6.19 3.29 -18.77
CA ILE A 268 -5.15 4.00 -18.04
C ILE A 268 -4.88 5.34 -18.77
N ASP A 269 -5.18 6.44 -18.09
CA ASP A 269 -4.92 7.81 -18.54
C ASP A 269 -4.50 8.67 -17.35
N GLN A 270 -3.60 9.62 -17.60
CA GLN A 270 -3.07 10.57 -16.61
C GLN A 270 -4.13 11.38 -15.83
N LYS A 271 -5.38 11.47 -16.31
CA LYS A 271 -6.48 12.18 -15.63
C LYS A 271 -7.14 11.36 -14.52
N LEU A 272 -6.85 10.05 -14.41
CA LEU A 272 -7.42 9.17 -13.39
C LEU A 272 -7.15 9.69 -11.96
N GLN A 273 -8.23 10.01 -11.25
CA GLN A 273 -8.16 10.43 -9.85
C GLN A 273 -8.05 9.20 -8.94
N LEU A 274 -6.84 8.98 -8.41
CA LEU A 274 -6.49 7.82 -7.60
C LEU A 274 -5.97 8.25 -6.21
N TYR A 275 -6.19 7.40 -5.22
CA TYR A 275 -5.73 7.59 -3.85
C TYR A 275 -4.19 7.56 -3.74
N ALA A 276 -3.60 8.19 -2.72
CA ALA A 276 -2.15 8.16 -2.42
C ALA A 276 -1.22 8.27 -3.67
N THR A 277 -0.21 7.42 -3.82
CA THR A 277 0.76 7.44 -4.94
C THR A 277 0.37 6.57 -6.13
N HIS A 278 -0.86 6.05 -6.19
CA HIS A 278 -1.24 5.01 -7.15
C HIS A 278 -1.14 5.39 -8.63
N SER A 279 -1.28 6.68 -8.99
CA SER A 279 -1.07 7.15 -10.36
C SER A 279 0.37 6.94 -10.84
N HIS A 280 1.36 7.02 -9.94
CA HIS A 280 2.76 6.71 -10.25
C HIS A 280 2.96 5.21 -10.52
N PHE A 281 2.21 4.32 -9.83
CA PHE A 281 2.28 2.89 -10.11
C PHE A 281 1.69 2.58 -11.49
N LEU A 282 0.56 3.19 -11.86
CA LEU A 282 -0.01 3.05 -13.20
C LEU A 282 0.91 3.57 -14.29
N LYS A 283 1.56 4.72 -14.09
CA LYS A 283 2.55 5.23 -15.05
C LYS A 283 3.69 4.25 -15.29
N ARG A 284 4.19 3.59 -14.22
CA ARG A 284 5.21 2.53 -14.36
C ARG A 284 4.67 1.30 -15.07
N VAL A 285 3.40 0.95 -14.88
CA VAL A 285 2.73 -0.13 -15.63
C VAL A 285 2.62 0.21 -17.12
N THR A 286 2.25 1.45 -17.49
CA THR A 286 2.18 1.86 -18.90
C THR A 286 3.57 1.90 -19.54
N GLU A 287 4.60 2.34 -18.81
CA GLU A 287 6.00 2.28 -19.24
C GLU A 287 6.49 0.84 -19.44
N LEU A 288 6.15 -0.09 -18.53
CA LEU A 288 6.53 -1.50 -18.59
C LEU A 288 6.00 -2.22 -19.85
N TRP A 289 4.80 -1.87 -20.30
CA TRP A 289 4.12 -2.50 -21.45
C TRP A 289 4.10 -1.63 -22.72
N GLY A 290 4.72 -0.44 -22.72
CA GLY A 290 4.76 0.45 -23.88
C GLY A 290 3.40 1.06 -24.27
N ALA A 291 2.53 1.29 -23.28
CA ALA A 291 1.16 1.78 -23.46
C ALA A 291 1.03 3.31 -23.28
N HIS A 292 -0.13 3.85 -23.64
CA HIS A 292 -0.49 5.26 -23.45
C HIS A 292 -0.53 5.70 -21.96
N TRP A 293 -0.27 6.99 -21.69
CA TRP A 293 -0.42 7.66 -20.39
C TRP A 293 -0.96 9.09 -20.53
#